data_AF-S9SFL4-F1
#
_entry.id   AF-S9SFL4-F1
#
_cell.length_a   1.000
_cell.length_b   1.000
_cell.length_c   1.000
_cell.angle_alpha   90.00
_cell.angle_beta   90.00
_cell.angle_gamma   90.00
#
_symmetry.space_group_name_H-M   'P 1'
#
loop_
_entity.id
_entity.type
_entity.pdbx_description
1 polymer ?
#
loop_
_entity_poly.entity_id
_entity_poly.type
_entity_poly.pdbx_seq_one_letter_code
_entity_poly.pdbx_strand_id
1 'polypeptide(L)'
;MSADLSRAIVPKSDQLNADDLIAGPRTITVSKVTVQAGTEQPVAIHFEGDNGKPWKPCKSMCRVLVNAWGADGANYVGRSITLRRDPNVKWGGMAVGGIRISHLSHIAQQMVMALTETKGSRKPFTVNPLQQVAPVEDDLLQRIAGAQTIEDLERLRPEMRGNTAALTAARARGEAIRAAAAKQQARDEDPFGLPPIQTLSPEAAAGLAQMQAATTEAEVEAVWEALDLEVCRELGSGALDEQRARVNGEGA
;
A
#
# COMPACT_ATOMS: atom_id res chain seq x y z
N MET A 1 -32.19 31.89 12.88
CA MET A 1 -31.69 31.06 13.99
C MET A 1 -32.27 29.66 13.78
N SER A 2 -31.44 28.66 13.47
CA SER A 2 -31.91 27.29 13.26
C SER A 2 -32.16 26.65 14.63
N ALA A 3 -33.34 26.07 14.84
CA ALA A 3 -33.68 25.37 16.07
C ALA A 3 -33.08 23.97 16.04
N ASP A 4 -31.86 23.83 16.58
CA ASP A 4 -31.20 22.53 16.73
C ASP A 4 -31.79 21.77 17.93
N LEU A 5 -32.69 20.82 17.62
CA LEU A 5 -33.36 19.97 18.61
C LEU A 5 -32.45 18.87 19.18
N SER A 6 -31.24 18.67 18.64
CA SER A 6 -30.32 17.62 19.10
C SER A 6 -29.96 17.77 20.58
N ARG A 7 -29.92 19.00 21.09
CA ARG A 7 -29.66 19.29 22.51
C ARG A 7 -30.83 18.94 23.43
N ALA A 8 -32.07 19.00 22.95
CA ALA A 8 -33.26 18.72 23.75
C ALA A 8 -33.51 17.23 23.98
N ILE A 9 -32.99 16.39 23.08
CA ILE A 9 -33.12 14.93 23.15
C ILE A 9 -32.00 14.25 23.93
N VAL A 10 -30.96 14.97 24.39
CA VAL A 10 -29.87 14.40 25.17
C VAL A 10 -30.39 13.97 26.54
N PRO A 11 -30.39 12.67 26.87
CA PRO A 11 -30.85 12.22 28.18
C PRO A 11 -29.96 12.79 29.30
N LYS A 12 -30.58 13.19 30.42
CA LYS A 12 -29.86 13.38 31.69
C LYS A 12 -29.40 12.01 32.16
N SER A 13 -28.19 11.65 31.78
CA SER A 13 -27.58 10.35 32.06
C SER A 13 -26.17 10.57 32.57
N ASP A 14 -25.78 9.80 33.57
CA ASP A 14 -24.43 9.76 34.16
C ASP A 14 -23.48 8.86 33.35
N GLN A 15 -23.93 8.37 32.19
CA GLN A 15 -23.19 7.45 31.33
C GLN A 15 -23.47 7.72 29.86
N LEU A 16 -22.56 7.25 29.01
CA LEU A 16 -22.74 7.23 27.56
C LEU A 16 -23.91 6.31 27.19
N ASN A 17 -24.88 6.82 26.42
CA ASN A 17 -26.07 6.06 26.04
C ASN A 17 -25.91 5.47 24.64
N ALA A 18 -26.61 4.37 24.37
CA ALA A 18 -26.58 3.74 23.04
C ALA A 18 -27.14 4.67 21.95
N ASP A 19 -28.08 5.55 22.32
CA ASP A 19 -28.69 6.50 21.40
C ASP A 19 -27.73 7.64 20.99
N ASP A 20 -26.73 7.94 21.82
CA ASP A 20 -25.65 8.88 21.49
C ASP A 20 -24.78 8.38 20.31
N LEU A 21 -24.89 7.09 19.96
CA LEU A 21 -24.18 6.43 18.85
C LEU A 21 -25.09 6.10 17.65
N ILE A 22 -26.29 6.67 17.58
CA ILE A 22 -27.19 6.50 16.41
C ILE A 22 -26.58 7.09 15.15
N ALA A 23 -25.92 8.25 15.26
CA ALA A 23 -25.28 8.92 14.13
C ALA A 23 -24.14 8.09 13.52
N GLY A 24 -23.54 7.19 14.30
CA GLY A 24 -22.51 6.29 13.85
C GLY A 24 -21.58 5.82 14.97
N PRO A 25 -20.62 4.94 14.65
CA PRO A 25 -19.58 4.53 15.58
C PRO A 25 -18.73 5.72 16.05
N ARG A 26 -18.31 5.69 17.31
CA ARG A 26 -17.43 6.69 17.91
C ARG A 26 -16.15 6.03 18.40
N THR A 27 -15.01 6.53 17.95
CA THR A 27 -13.72 6.16 18.52
C THR A 27 -13.45 7.03 19.75
N ILE A 28 -13.17 6.38 20.87
CA ILE A 28 -12.86 7.01 22.16
C ILE A 28 -11.44 6.64 22.57
N THR A 29 -10.73 7.56 23.21
CA THR A 29 -9.42 7.31 23.83
C THR A 29 -9.60 7.26 25.34
N VAL A 30 -9.22 6.14 25.96
CA VAL A 30 -9.41 5.89 27.38
C VAL A 30 -8.53 6.83 28.20
N SER A 31 -9.13 7.60 29.09
CA SER A 31 -8.42 8.51 29.99
C SER A 31 -8.26 7.93 31.40
N LYS A 32 -9.25 7.17 31.86
CA LYS A 32 -9.25 6.55 33.20
C LYS A 32 -10.20 5.37 33.25
N VAL A 33 -9.82 4.32 33.98
CA VAL A 33 -10.73 3.20 34.30
C VAL A 33 -10.95 3.18 35.80
N THR A 34 -12.21 3.08 36.22
CA THR A 34 -12.58 2.89 37.62
C THR A 34 -13.37 1.60 37.78
N VAL A 35 -13.02 0.82 38.80
CA VAL A 35 -13.72 -0.42 39.14
C VAL A 35 -14.30 -0.32 40.54
N GLN A 36 -15.62 -0.45 40.65
CA GLN A 36 -16.35 -0.49 41.91
C GLN A 36 -17.09 -1.83 42.04
N ALA A 37 -16.45 -2.77 42.72
CA ALA A 37 -17.01 -4.10 42.97
C ALA A 37 -18.33 -4.02 43.75
N GLY A 38 -19.23 -4.98 43.51
CA GLY A 38 -20.52 -5.08 44.21
C GLY A 38 -21.66 -4.27 43.60
N THR A 39 -21.42 -3.53 42.51
CA THR A 39 -22.47 -2.83 41.76
C THR A 39 -22.85 -3.64 40.50
N GLU A 40 -24.05 -3.40 39.95
CA GLU A 40 -24.51 -4.08 38.72
C GLU A 40 -23.60 -3.80 37.52
N GLN A 41 -23.02 -2.60 37.48
CA GLN A 41 -22.08 -2.13 36.46
C GLN A 41 -20.77 -1.69 37.12
N PRO A 42 -19.90 -2.65 37.47
CA PRO A 42 -18.74 -2.39 38.30
C PRO A 42 -17.60 -1.67 37.58
N VAL A 43 -17.67 -1.48 36.27
CA VAL A 43 -16.60 -0.86 35.47
C VAL A 43 -17.13 0.41 34.82
N ALA A 44 -16.42 1.51 35.00
CA ALA A 44 -16.62 2.74 34.26
C ALA A 44 -15.32 3.14 33.56
N ILE A 45 -15.42 3.37 32.25
CA ILE A 45 -14.31 3.77 31.38
C ILE A 45 -14.55 5.22 30.99
N HIS A 46 -13.75 6.11 31.55
CA HIS A 46 -13.67 7.50 31.16
C HIS A 46 -12.81 7.63 29.91
N PHE A 47 -13.14 8.62 29.09
CA PHE A 47 -12.45 8.88 27.85
C PHE A 47 -12.37 10.38 27.56
N GLU A 48 -11.50 10.75 26.62
CA GLU A 48 -11.34 12.14 26.20
C GLU A 48 -12.65 12.69 25.62
N GLY A 49 -13.15 13.79 26.20
CA GLY A 49 -14.43 14.38 25.81
C GLY A 49 -15.65 13.55 26.21
N ASP A 50 -15.56 12.79 27.31
CA ASP A 50 -16.71 12.10 27.91
C ASP A 50 -17.72 13.05 28.57
N ASN A 51 -17.32 14.30 28.88
CA ASN A 51 -18.15 15.32 29.54
C ASN A 51 -18.83 14.79 30.82
N GLY A 52 -18.13 13.93 31.57
CA GLY A 52 -18.67 13.31 32.79
C GLY A 52 -19.63 12.15 32.54
N LYS A 53 -19.75 11.67 31.30
CA LYS A 53 -20.53 10.48 30.91
C LYS A 53 -19.61 9.34 30.48
N PRO A 54 -18.99 8.61 31.44
CA PRO A 54 -18.17 7.46 31.12
C PRO A 54 -18.98 6.38 30.38
N TRP A 55 -18.27 5.54 29.65
CA TRP A 55 -18.85 4.31 29.11
C TRP A 55 -18.79 3.21 30.15
N LYS A 56 -19.95 2.62 30.47
CA LYS A 56 -20.08 1.48 31.39
C LYS A 56 -20.28 0.19 30.59
N PRO A 57 -19.22 -0.59 30.30
CA PRO A 57 -19.32 -1.80 29.49
C PRO A 57 -20.16 -2.89 30.18
N CYS A 58 -20.99 -3.58 29.40
CA CYS A 58 -21.65 -4.80 29.90
C CYS A 58 -20.63 -5.95 30.08
N LYS A 59 -21.01 -6.98 30.85
CA LYS A 59 -20.15 -8.14 31.16
C LYS A 59 -19.47 -8.78 29.94
N SER A 60 -20.18 -8.90 28.81
CA SER A 60 -19.59 -9.45 27.58
C SER A 60 -18.53 -8.54 26.97
N MET A 61 -18.69 -7.21 27.05
CA MET A 61 -17.68 -6.26 26.58
C MET A 61 -16.50 -6.17 27.55
N CYS A 62 -16.72 -6.34 28.86
CA CYS A 62 -15.60 -6.49 29.81
C CYS A 62 -14.74 -7.71 29.47
N ARG A 63 -15.34 -8.84 29.09
CA ARG A 63 -14.60 -10.04 28.65
C ARG A 63 -13.77 -9.78 27.40
N VAL A 64 -14.31 -9.00 26.45
CA VAL A 64 -13.56 -8.56 25.26
C VAL A 64 -12.31 -7.80 25.67
N LEU A 65 -12.47 -6.79 26.53
CA LEU A 65 -11.34 -5.95 26.98
C LEU A 65 -10.29 -6.76 27.74
N VAL A 66 -10.71 -7.63 28.66
CA VAL A 66 -9.77 -8.48 29.42
C VAL A 66 -9.01 -9.43 28.50
N ASN A 67 -9.67 -10.00 27.48
CA ASN A 67 -9.00 -10.87 26.51
C ASN A 67 -8.04 -10.11 25.60
N ALA A 68 -8.37 -8.88 25.22
CA ALA A 68 -7.54 -8.05 24.35
C ALA A 68 -6.35 -7.41 25.07
N TRP A 69 -6.58 -6.88 26.28
CA TRP A 69 -5.68 -5.94 26.95
C TRP A 69 -5.22 -6.39 28.34
N GLY A 70 -5.70 -7.53 28.84
CA GLY A 70 -5.40 -8.06 30.16
C GLY A 70 -6.37 -7.59 31.24
N ALA A 71 -6.28 -8.13 32.45
CA ALA A 71 -7.25 -7.86 33.52
C ALA A 71 -7.05 -6.49 34.21
N ASP A 72 -5.87 -5.88 34.06
CA ASP A 72 -5.52 -4.63 34.71
C ASP A 72 -5.96 -3.43 33.87
N GLY A 73 -6.99 -2.74 34.35
CA GLY A 73 -7.59 -1.57 33.70
C GLY A 73 -6.68 -0.34 33.67
N ALA A 74 -5.62 -0.27 34.49
CA ALA A 74 -4.65 0.82 34.42
C ALA A 74 -3.93 0.85 33.06
N ASN A 75 -3.69 -0.33 32.48
CA ASN A 75 -3.04 -0.47 31.17
C ASN A 75 -3.88 0.05 30.01
N TYR A 76 -5.17 0.35 30.25
CA TYR A 76 -6.07 0.76 29.17
C TYR A 76 -5.93 2.24 28.85
N VAL A 77 -5.38 3.05 29.77
CA VAL A 77 -5.19 4.49 29.58
C VAL A 77 -4.32 4.76 28.35
N GLY A 78 -4.74 5.71 27.51
CA GLY A 78 -4.12 6.04 26.23
C GLY A 78 -4.47 5.09 25.09
N ARG A 79 -5.14 3.97 25.34
CA ARG A 79 -5.65 3.08 24.28
C ARG A 79 -6.98 3.57 23.75
N SER A 80 -7.21 3.37 22.47
CA SER A 80 -8.46 3.75 21.79
C SER A 80 -9.38 2.55 21.52
N ILE A 81 -10.68 2.80 21.57
CA ILE A 81 -11.78 1.85 21.36
C ILE A 81 -12.78 2.48 20.38
N THR A 82 -13.19 1.75 19.34
CA THR A 82 -14.36 2.15 18.55
C THR A 82 -15.62 1.50 19.09
N LEU A 83 -16.51 2.34 19.62
CA LEU A 83 -17.82 1.96 20.12
C LEU A 83 -18.87 2.11 19.02
N ARG A 84 -19.79 1.15 18.92
CA ARG A 84 -20.93 1.22 18.01
C ARG A 84 -22.24 0.90 18.74
N ARG A 85 -23.34 1.43 18.21
CA ARG A 85 -24.69 0.98 18.57
C ARG A 85 -24.99 -0.37 17.93
N ASP A 86 -25.44 -1.32 18.73
CA ASP A 86 -25.99 -2.59 18.28
C ASP A 86 -27.50 -2.62 18.61
N PRO A 87 -28.37 -2.51 17.60
CA PRO A 87 -29.82 -2.44 17.82
C PRO A 87 -30.42 -3.77 18.29
N ASN A 88 -29.70 -4.89 18.13
CA ASN A 88 -30.22 -6.23 18.45
C ASN A 88 -30.06 -6.61 19.93
N VAL A 89 -29.41 -5.77 20.74
CA VAL A 89 -29.24 -6.04 22.16
C VAL A 89 -30.60 -5.95 22.86
N LYS A 90 -30.98 -7.05 23.52
CA LYS A 90 -32.24 -7.17 24.24
C LYS A 90 -32.06 -6.91 25.74
N TRP A 91 -32.97 -6.14 26.31
CA TRP A 91 -33.16 -6.00 27.76
C TRP A 91 -34.63 -6.37 28.06
N GLY A 92 -34.87 -7.30 28.98
CA GLY A 92 -36.25 -7.63 29.42
C GLY A 92 -37.14 -8.16 28.30
N GLY A 93 -36.55 -8.84 27.32
CA GLY A 93 -37.25 -9.39 26.17
C GLY A 93 -37.41 -8.44 24.97
N MET A 94 -37.22 -7.13 25.14
CA MET A 94 -37.29 -6.14 24.05
C MET A 94 -35.90 -5.71 23.55
N ALA A 95 -35.78 -5.48 22.24
CA ALA A 95 -34.57 -4.96 21.61
C ALA A 95 -34.46 -3.45 21.86
N VAL A 96 -33.83 -3.06 22.97
CA VAL A 96 -33.61 -1.66 23.35
C VAL A 96 -32.34 -1.08 22.73
N GLY A 97 -31.45 -1.95 22.24
CA GLY A 97 -30.14 -1.56 21.73
C GLY A 97 -29.09 -1.43 22.82
N GLY A 98 -27.82 -1.51 22.43
CA GLY A 98 -26.70 -1.46 23.38
C GLY A 98 -25.40 -1.03 22.72
N ILE A 99 -24.40 -0.71 23.54
CA ILE A 99 -23.08 -0.31 23.07
C ILE A 99 -22.17 -1.54 22.96
N ARG A 100 -21.53 -1.71 21.81
CA ARG A 100 -20.59 -2.80 21.52
C ARG A 100 -19.26 -2.25 21.02
N ILE A 101 -18.19 -3.00 21.25
CA ILE A 101 -16.86 -2.74 20.70
C ILE A 101 -16.82 -3.26 19.26
N SER A 102 -16.35 -2.46 18.31
CA SER A 102 -16.06 -2.93 16.94
C SER A 102 -14.56 -3.04 16.68
N HIS A 103 -13.79 -2.07 17.18
CA HIS A 103 -12.34 -2.01 16.99
C HIS A 103 -11.62 -1.66 18.29
N LEU A 104 -10.40 -2.18 18.45
CA LEU A 104 -9.50 -1.86 19.56
C LEU A 104 -8.11 -1.52 19.03
N SER A 105 -7.48 -0.51 19.62
CA SER A 105 -6.05 -0.30 19.43
C SER A 105 -5.24 -1.35 20.20
N HIS A 106 -3.94 -1.47 19.91
CA HIS A 106 -3.02 -2.36 20.65
C HIS A 106 -3.44 -3.84 20.63
N ILE A 107 -4.07 -4.29 19.54
CA ILE A 107 -4.21 -5.69 19.19
C ILE A 107 -3.56 -5.92 17.82
N ALA A 108 -2.78 -6.99 17.69
CA ALA A 108 -1.98 -7.22 16.48
C ALA A 108 -2.82 -7.70 15.29
N GLN A 109 -3.88 -8.46 15.57
CA GLN A 109 -4.72 -9.09 14.55
C GLN A 109 -6.18 -9.10 15.01
N GLN A 110 -7.07 -9.41 14.07
CA GLN A 110 -8.48 -9.62 14.36
C GLN A 110 -8.65 -10.73 15.41
N MET A 111 -9.45 -10.45 16.43
CA MET A 111 -9.79 -11.41 17.47
C MET A 111 -11.25 -11.87 17.32
N VAL A 112 -11.49 -13.17 17.51
CA VAL A 112 -12.83 -13.76 17.50
C VAL A 112 -13.06 -14.48 18.81
N MET A 113 -14.17 -14.19 19.48
CA MET A 113 -14.54 -14.82 20.75
C MET A 113 -16.01 -15.20 20.80
N ALA A 114 -16.31 -16.35 21.40
CA ALA A 114 -17.69 -16.80 21.59
C ALA A 114 -18.32 -16.05 22.78
N LEU A 115 -19.20 -15.08 22.49
CA LEU A 115 -19.95 -14.34 23.51
C LEU A 115 -21.33 -14.97 23.73
N THR A 116 -21.77 -15.00 24.99
CA THR A 116 -23.13 -15.42 25.35
C THR A 116 -24.15 -14.39 24.89
N GLU A 117 -25.12 -14.82 24.09
CA GLU A 117 -26.25 -13.98 23.64
C GLU A 117 -27.47 -14.20 24.55
N THR A 118 -27.83 -15.46 24.80
CA THR A 118 -28.87 -15.89 25.74
C THR A 118 -28.36 -17.03 26.60
N LYS A 119 -29.07 -17.38 27.68
CA LYS A 119 -28.69 -18.52 28.55
C LYS A 119 -28.63 -19.80 27.69
N GLY A 120 -27.43 -20.34 27.51
CA GLY A 120 -27.18 -21.55 26.71
C GLY A 120 -26.76 -21.31 25.25
N SER A 121 -26.82 -20.07 24.73
CA SER A 121 -26.41 -19.73 23.36
C SER A 121 -25.18 -18.85 23.33
N ARG A 122 -24.16 -19.23 22.56
CA ARG A 122 -22.97 -18.43 22.28
C ARG A 122 -22.82 -18.17 20.79
N LYS A 123 -22.50 -16.95 20.41
CA LYS A 123 -22.19 -16.56 19.02
C LYS A 123 -20.76 -16.04 18.91
N PRO A 124 -20.07 -16.31 17.79
CA PRO A 124 -18.78 -15.69 17.54
C PRO A 124 -18.96 -14.16 17.43
N PHE A 125 -18.08 -13.44 18.11
CA PHE A 125 -18.02 -11.99 18.11
C PHE A 125 -16.62 -11.57 17.68
N THR A 126 -16.57 -10.74 16.65
CA THR A 126 -15.33 -10.30 16.02
C THR A 126 -14.99 -8.90 16.47
N VAL A 127 -13.72 -8.67 16.82
CA VAL A 127 -13.15 -7.34 17.05
C VAL A 127 -11.94 -7.17 16.17
N ASN A 128 -11.91 -6.07 15.43
CA ASN A 128 -10.85 -5.76 14.48
C ASN A 128 -9.80 -4.84 15.12
N PRO A 129 -8.53 -4.91 14.70
CA PRO A 129 -7.56 -3.90 15.07
C PRO A 129 -8.03 -2.52 14.59
N LEU A 130 -7.97 -1.54 15.46
CA LEU A 130 -8.02 -0.13 15.06
C LEU A 130 -6.74 0.10 14.28
N GLN A 131 -6.84 0.43 12.99
CA GLN A 131 -5.67 0.86 12.22
C GLN A 131 -5.01 1.98 13.01
N GLN A 132 -3.84 1.69 13.58
CA GLN A 132 -3.00 2.75 14.12
C GLN A 132 -2.73 3.65 12.93
N VAL A 133 -3.11 4.92 13.03
CA VAL A 133 -2.51 5.95 12.19
C VAL A 133 -1.03 5.77 12.44
N ALA A 134 -0.31 5.20 11.46
CA ALA A 134 1.12 5.05 11.59
C ALA A 134 1.68 6.42 11.97
N PRO A 135 2.74 6.51 12.79
CA PRO A 135 3.46 7.77 12.96
C PRO A 135 3.60 8.41 11.58
N VAL A 136 3.27 9.69 11.43
CA VAL A 136 3.20 10.35 10.10
C VAL A 136 4.50 10.12 9.30
N GLU A 137 5.62 9.91 9.99
CA GLU A 137 6.91 9.51 9.44
C GLU A 137 6.92 8.09 8.82
N ASP A 138 6.31 7.10 9.47
CA ASP A 138 6.17 5.73 8.95
C ASP A 138 5.22 5.69 7.74
N ASP A 139 4.10 6.43 7.79
CA ASP A 139 3.17 6.55 6.65
C ASP A 139 3.86 7.19 5.43
N LEU A 140 4.58 8.30 5.65
CA LEU A 140 5.29 9.00 4.59
C LEU A 140 6.36 8.10 3.95
N LEU A 141 7.16 7.41 4.76
CA LEU A 141 8.18 6.48 4.26
C LEU A 141 7.56 5.31 3.48
N GLN A 142 6.42 4.78 3.94
CA GLN A 142 5.72 3.70 3.25
C GLN A 142 5.10 4.16 1.92
N ARG A 143 4.53 5.37 1.87
CA ARG A 143 4.02 5.99 0.64
C ARG A 143 5.14 6.28 -0.37
N ILE A 144 6.29 6.75 0.12
CA ILE A 144 7.50 6.91 -0.70
C ILE A 144 7.96 5.55 -1.24
N ALA A 145 8.04 4.51 -0.41
CA ALA A 145 8.45 3.18 -0.86
C ALA A 145 7.48 2.58 -1.89
N GLY A 146 6.18 2.86 -1.77
CA GLY A 146 5.13 2.39 -2.67
C GLY A 146 4.97 3.18 -3.98
N ALA A 147 5.60 4.35 -4.12
CA ALA A 147 5.49 5.18 -5.32
C ALA A 147 5.92 4.42 -6.58
N GLN A 148 5.14 4.51 -7.65
CA GLN A 148 5.41 3.78 -8.90
C GLN A 148 6.01 4.68 -9.98
N THR A 149 5.70 5.97 -9.92
CA THR A 149 6.16 6.98 -10.88
C THR A 149 6.91 8.11 -10.20
N ILE A 150 7.65 8.90 -10.99
CA ILE A 150 8.28 10.13 -10.48
C ILE A 150 7.22 11.14 -10.05
N GLU A 151 6.07 11.20 -10.74
CA GLU A 151 4.95 12.06 -10.37
C GLU A 151 4.40 11.72 -8.97
N ASP A 152 4.31 10.43 -8.63
CA ASP A 152 3.89 10.00 -7.29
C ASP A 152 4.83 10.56 -6.20
N LEU A 153 6.14 10.59 -6.45
CA LEU A 153 7.11 11.18 -5.53
C LEU A 153 7.01 12.71 -5.48
N GLU A 154 6.70 13.37 -6.59
CA GLU A 154 6.51 14.82 -6.64
C GLU A 154 5.30 15.27 -5.82
N ARG A 155 4.22 14.50 -5.82
CA ARG A 155 3.03 14.76 -4.99
C ARG A 155 3.36 14.74 -3.49
N LEU A 156 4.32 13.92 -3.07
CA LEU A 156 4.77 13.80 -1.68
C LEU A 156 5.80 14.85 -1.27
N ARG A 157 6.34 15.63 -2.22
CA ARG A 157 7.42 16.61 -1.97
C ARG A 157 7.15 17.62 -0.86
N PRO A 158 5.92 18.18 -0.70
CA PRO A 158 5.63 19.10 0.40
C PRO A 158 5.78 18.46 1.79
N GLU A 159 5.43 17.18 1.91
CA GLU A 159 5.42 16.41 3.17
C GLU A 159 6.83 15.97 3.59
N MET A 160 7.77 15.88 2.66
CA MET A 160 9.18 15.51 2.92
C MET A 160 10.03 16.67 3.47
N ARG A 161 9.50 17.90 3.50
CA ARG A 161 10.28 19.10 3.80
C ARG A 161 10.83 19.05 5.23
N GLY A 162 12.16 19.11 5.37
CA GLY A 162 12.83 19.04 6.66
C GLY A 162 12.95 17.62 7.23
N ASN A 163 12.44 16.60 6.54
CA ASN A 163 12.60 15.20 6.92
C ASN A 163 13.70 14.53 6.08
N THR A 164 14.91 14.46 6.64
CA THR A 164 16.10 13.93 5.95
C THR A 164 15.97 12.46 5.56
N ALA A 165 15.28 11.65 6.38
CA ALA A 165 15.05 10.24 6.09
C ALA A 165 14.11 10.06 4.90
N ALA A 166 13.00 10.82 4.86
CA ALA A 166 12.05 10.81 3.75
C ALA A 166 12.70 11.27 2.44
N LEU A 167 13.51 12.34 2.48
CA LEU A 167 14.25 12.80 1.30
C LEU A 167 15.25 11.75 0.76
N THR A 168 15.94 11.04 1.67
CA THR A 168 16.87 9.97 1.30
C THR A 168 16.13 8.78 0.67
N ALA A 169 15.01 8.36 1.29
CA ALA A 169 14.17 7.29 0.77
C ALA A 169 13.57 7.63 -0.61
N ALA A 170 13.11 8.87 -0.80
CA ALA A 170 12.54 9.32 -2.07
C ALA A 170 13.56 9.37 -3.19
N ARG A 171 14.81 9.77 -2.90
CA ARG A 171 15.91 9.71 -3.87
C ARG A 171 16.17 8.28 -4.31
N ALA A 172 16.34 7.36 -3.36
CA ALA A 172 16.58 5.94 -3.66
C ALA A 172 15.43 5.33 -4.48
N ARG A 173 14.17 5.64 -4.12
CA ARG A 173 13.01 5.18 -4.88
C ARG A 173 12.98 5.76 -6.30
N GLY A 174 13.25 7.05 -6.46
CA GLY A 174 13.29 7.69 -7.78
C GLY A 174 14.38 7.14 -8.69
N GLU A 175 15.54 6.77 -8.14
CA GLU A 175 16.59 6.03 -8.87
C GLU A 175 16.09 4.65 -9.31
N ALA A 176 15.40 3.90 -8.43
CA ALA A 176 14.83 2.60 -8.77
C ALA A 176 13.74 2.69 -9.86
N ILE A 177 12.85 3.69 -9.79
CA ILE A 177 11.80 3.92 -10.80
C ILE A 177 12.44 4.21 -12.16
N ARG A 178 13.46 5.08 -12.22
CA ARG A 178 14.18 5.39 -13.47
C ARG A 178 14.93 4.18 -14.02
N ALA A 179 15.58 3.39 -13.16
CA ALA A 179 16.24 2.17 -13.59
C ALA A 179 15.25 1.13 -14.13
N ALA A 180 14.08 1.01 -13.52
CA ALA A 180 13.01 0.14 -14.01
C ALA A 180 12.45 0.62 -15.35
N ALA A 181 12.23 1.93 -15.51
CA ALA A 181 11.79 2.53 -16.77
C ALA A 181 12.83 2.32 -17.88
N ALA A 182 14.12 2.50 -17.61
CA ALA A 182 15.19 2.23 -18.57
C ALA A 182 15.26 0.75 -18.98
N LYS A 183 15.08 -0.18 -18.03
CA LYS A 183 15.01 -1.62 -18.33
C LYS A 183 13.78 -1.96 -19.18
N GLN A 184 12.65 -1.33 -18.91
CA GLN A 184 11.43 -1.54 -19.69
C GLN A 184 11.59 -0.97 -21.11
N GLN A 185 12.13 0.24 -21.24
CA GLN A 185 12.44 0.85 -22.53
C GLN A 185 13.40 -0.03 -23.35
N ALA A 186 14.48 -0.55 -22.75
CA ALA A 186 15.40 -1.45 -23.44
C ALA A 186 14.72 -2.75 -23.91
N ARG A 187 13.76 -3.28 -23.14
CA ARG A 187 12.94 -4.44 -23.55
C ARG A 187 11.97 -4.11 -24.67
N ASP A 188 11.43 -2.89 -24.68
CA ASP A 188 10.47 -2.46 -25.70
C ASP A 188 11.20 -2.13 -27.02
N GLU A 189 12.42 -1.59 -26.95
CA GLU A 189 13.29 -1.31 -28.10
C GLU A 189 13.91 -2.57 -28.71
N ASP A 190 14.23 -3.58 -27.90
CA ASP A 190 14.73 -4.88 -28.33
C ASP A 190 13.98 -6.03 -27.61
N PRO A 191 12.77 -6.38 -28.08
CA PRO A 191 11.93 -7.40 -27.48
C PRO A 191 12.49 -8.82 -27.61
N PHE A 192 13.50 -9.02 -28.46
CA PHE A 192 14.10 -10.33 -28.73
C PHE A 192 15.50 -10.50 -28.13
N GLY A 193 16.08 -9.45 -27.51
CA GLY A 193 17.44 -9.50 -26.96
C GLY A 193 18.49 -9.73 -28.04
N LEU A 194 18.21 -9.31 -29.27
CA LEU A 194 19.12 -9.47 -30.39
C LEU A 194 20.25 -8.44 -30.21
N PRO A 195 21.53 -8.86 -30.31
CA PRO A 195 22.62 -7.91 -30.25
C PRO A 195 22.36 -6.80 -31.28
N PRO A 196 22.71 -5.53 -30.99
CA PRO A 196 22.60 -4.46 -31.97
C PRO A 196 23.27 -4.93 -33.26
N ILE A 197 22.63 -4.67 -34.42
CA ILE A 197 23.18 -5.02 -35.74
C ILE A 197 24.66 -4.65 -35.69
N GLN A 198 25.53 -5.66 -35.78
CA GLN A 198 26.95 -5.50 -35.54
C GLN A 198 27.44 -4.33 -36.40
N THR A 199 28.11 -3.35 -35.79
CA THR A 199 29.13 -2.63 -36.53
C THR A 199 30.07 -3.71 -37.01
N LEU A 200 30.07 -3.98 -38.31
CA LEU A 200 30.96 -4.93 -38.96
C LEU A 200 32.33 -4.88 -38.28
N SER A 201 32.95 -6.03 -38.05
CA SER A 201 34.32 -6.09 -37.58
C SER A 201 35.21 -5.16 -38.42
N PRO A 202 36.28 -4.57 -37.87
CA PRO A 202 37.12 -3.63 -38.63
C PRO A 202 37.60 -4.22 -39.97
N GLU A 203 37.80 -5.54 -40.02
CA GLU A 203 38.17 -6.29 -41.22
C GLU A 203 37.01 -6.42 -42.21
N ALA A 204 35.80 -6.76 -41.75
CA ALA A 204 34.60 -6.79 -42.58
C ALA A 204 34.23 -5.40 -43.13
N ALA A 205 34.33 -4.35 -42.30
CA ALA A 205 34.11 -2.97 -42.70
C ALA A 205 35.11 -2.51 -43.77
N ALA A 206 36.39 -2.86 -43.61
CA ALA A 206 37.43 -2.56 -44.59
C ALA A 206 37.23 -3.32 -45.90
N GLY A 207 36.87 -4.61 -45.84
CA GLY A 207 36.55 -5.44 -47.01
C GLY A 207 35.38 -4.90 -47.81
N LEU A 208 34.29 -4.52 -47.13
CA LEU A 208 33.14 -3.89 -47.78
C LEU A 208 33.50 -2.55 -48.45
N ALA A 209 34.28 -1.71 -47.77
CA ALA A 209 34.73 -0.44 -48.34
C ALA A 209 35.60 -0.64 -49.60
N GLN A 210 36.45 -1.68 -49.63
CA GLN A 210 37.25 -2.03 -50.82
C GLN A 210 36.37 -2.51 -51.97
N MET A 211 35.36 -3.35 -51.72
CA MET A 211 34.40 -3.78 -52.74
C MET A 211 33.54 -2.61 -53.26
N GLN A 212 33.20 -1.64 -52.42
CA GLN A 212 32.48 -0.43 -52.81
C GLN A 212 33.34 0.52 -53.66
N ALA A 213 34.66 0.51 -53.46
CA ALA A 213 35.62 1.30 -54.25
C ALA A 213 35.95 0.67 -55.62
N ALA A 214 35.71 -0.63 -55.79
CA ALA A 214 35.90 -1.33 -57.05
C ALA A 214 34.98 -0.78 -58.16
N THR A 215 35.46 -0.79 -59.39
CA THR A 215 34.79 -0.24 -60.57
C THR A 215 34.35 -1.30 -61.57
N THR A 216 34.86 -2.53 -61.43
CA THR A 216 34.51 -3.68 -62.26
C THR A 216 34.13 -4.87 -61.39
N GLU A 217 33.34 -5.79 -61.95
CA GLU A 217 32.94 -7.02 -61.26
C GLU A 217 34.15 -7.88 -60.88
N ALA A 218 35.16 -7.96 -61.74
CA ALA A 218 36.40 -8.70 -61.48
C ALA A 218 37.17 -8.15 -60.26
N GLU A 219 37.14 -6.84 -60.03
CA GLU A 219 37.75 -6.22 -58.85
C GLU A 219 36.95 -6.52 -57.57
N VAL A 220 35.62 -6.55 -57.66
CA VAL A 220 34.74 -6.93 -56.54
C VAL A 220 35.00 -8.40 -56.14
N GLU A 221 35.06 -9.31 -57.11
CA GLU A 221 35.37 -10.73 -56.88
C GLU A 221 36.74 -10.92 -56.25
N ALA A 222 37.77 -10.24 -56.78
CA ALA A 222 39.12 -10.36 -56.27
C ALA A 222 39.24 -9.90 -54.81
N VAL A 223 38.50 -8.87 -54.42
CA VAL A 223 38.44 -8.44 -53.01
C VAL A 223 37.73 -9.50 -52.16
N TRP A 224 36.59 -10.03 -52.61
CA TRP A 224 35.84 -11.04 -51.86
C TRP A 224 36.62 -12.35 -51.68
N GLU A 225 37.31 -12.84 -52.72
CA GLU A 225 38.14 -14.05 -52.65
C GLU A 225 39.37 -13.88 -51.74
N ALA A 226 39.83 -12.64 -51.53
CA ALA A 226 40.95 -12.33 -50.66
C ALA A 226 40.55 -12.21 -49.16
N LEU A 227 39.25 -12.12 -48.85
CA LEU A 227 38.77 -12.04 -47.48
C LEU A 227 38.75 -13.41 -46.79
N ASP A 228 38.96 -13.41 -45.48
CA ASP A 228 38.84 -14.63 -44.67
C ASP A 228 37.39 -15.15 -44.71
N LEU A 229 37.23 -16.47 -44.62
CA LEU A 229 35.93 -17.13 -44.71
C LEU A 229 34.98 -16.73 -43.57
N GLU A 230 35.50 -16.36 -42.39
CA GLU A 230 34.70 -15.80 -41.29
C GLU A 230 34.21 -14.38 -41.61
N VAL A 231 35.05 -13.56 -42.26
CA VAL A 231 34.69 -12.21 -42.70
C VAL A 231 33.65 -12.26 -43.83
N CYS A 232 33.79 -13.19 -44.78
CA CYS A 232 32.78 -13.43 -45.83
C CYS A 232 31.44 -13.90 -45.26
N ARG A 233 31.46 -14.73 -44.20
CA ARG A 233 30.24 -15.14 -43.49
C ARG A 233 29.59 -13.97 -42.74
N GLU A 234 30.39 -13.09 -42.15
CA GLU A 234 29.92 -11.89 -41.45
C GLU A 234 29.27 -10.89 -42.42
N LEU A 235 29.89 -10.65 -43.58
CA LEU A 235 29.34 -9.78 -44.63
C LEU A 235 28.10 -10.38 -45.30
N GLY A 236 28.07 -11.70 -45.46
CA GLY A 236 27.02 -12.43 -46.16
C GLY A 236 27.10 -12.29 -47.68
N SER A 237 26.69 -13.34 -48.40
CA SER A 237 26.76 -13.36 -49.88
C SER A 237 25.90 -12.27 -50.54
N GLY A 238 24.87 -11.76 -49.85
CA GLY A 238 24.06 -10.65 -50.35
C GLY A 238 24.85 -9.36 -50.53
N ALA A 239 25.88 -9.10 -49.72
CA ALA A 239 26.75 -7.94 -49.89
C ALA A 239 27.59 -8.04 -51.16
N LEU A 240 28.06 -9.25 -51.51
CA LEU A 240 28.77 -9.51 -52.75
C LEU A 240 27.87 -9.28 -53.96
N ASP A 241 26.68 -9.88 -53.95
CA ASP A 241 25.72 -9.79 -55.05
C ASP A 241 25.25 -8.34 -55.28
N GLU A 242 25.08 -7.56 -54.21
CA GLU A 242 24.78 -6.12 -54.29
C GLU A 242 25.91 -5.33 -54.95
N GLN A 243 27.17 -5.62 -54.61
CA GLN A 243 28.31 -4.92 -55.22
C GLN A 243 28.53 -5.34 -56.68
N ARG A 244 28.26 -6.60 -57.05
CA ARG A 244 28.24 -7.06 -58.47
C ARG A 244 27.18 -6.32 -59.27
N ALA A 245 25.94 -6.27 -58.76
CA ALA A 245 24.83 -5.56 -59.41
C ALA A 245 25.13 -4.06 -59.59
N ARG A 246 25.81 -3.44 -58.60
CA ARG A 246 26.24 -2.04 -58.65
C ARG A 246 27.19 -1.77 -59.83
N VAL A 247 28.26 -2.56 -59.98
CA VAL A 247 29.26 -2.33 -61.02
C VAL A 247 28.78 -2.73 -62.42
N ASN A 248 27.82 -3.65 -62.50
CA ASN A 248 27.16 -4.03 -63.75
C ASN A 248 26.04 -3.06 -64.17
N GLY A 249 25.72 -2.06 -63.34
CA GLY A 249 24.69 -1.07 -63.64
C GLY A 249 23.25 -1.62 -63.58
N GLU A 250 23.05 -2.77 -62.92
CA GLU A 250 21.77 -3.46 -62.81
C GLU A 250 20.96 -3.03 -61.57
N GLY A 251 21.39 -1.97 -60.85
CA GLY A 251 20.79 -1.54 -59.59
C GLY A 251 19.73 -0.43 -59.70
N ALA A 252 18.45 -0.83 -59.58
CA ALA A 252 17.41 -0.12 -58.82
C ALA A 252 16.63 -1.13 -57.98
#